data_AF-K1TXK2-F1
#
_entry.id   AF-K1TXK2-F1
#
_cell.length_a   1.000
_cell.length_b   1.000
_cell.length_c   1.000
_cell.angle_alpha   90.00
_cell.angle_beta   90.00
_cell.angle_gamma   90.00
#
_symmetry.space_group_name_H-M   'P 1'
#
loop_
_entity.id
_entity.type
_entity.pdbx_description
1 polymer ?
#
loop_
_entity_poly.entity_id
_entity_poly.type
_entity_poly.pdbx_seq_one_letter_code
_entity_poly.pdbx_strand_id
1 'polypeptide(L)'
;MMNIPALIGVPLELDKIHNGTRAIVDGREAVFYLDPEEEQIRQAEAAQQTEQRLRSLLAEYKGRESVTKSGRKVNVYANIGSVSDVAYVLENDAEGIGLFRSEFLYLGRDSL
;
A
#
# COMPACT_ATOMS: atom_id res chain seq x y z
N MET A 1 -4.50 -7.45 0.00
CA MET A 1 -3.94 -6.24 0.67
C MET A 1 -4.99 -5.13 0.71
N MET A 2 -5.07 -4.33 1.79
CA MET A 2 -6.14 -3.32 1.96
C MET A 2 -5.90 -1.99 1.22
N ASN A 3 -4.69 -1.71 0.70
CA ASN A 3 -4.32 -0.47 -0.02
C ASN A 3 -4.77 0.84 0.67
N ILE A 4 -4.75 0.86 2.00
CA ILE A 4 -5.09 2.01 2.84
C ILE A 4 -3.80 2.46 3.56
N PRO A 5 -3.46 3.76 3.57
CA PRO A 5 -2.34 4.29 4.33
C PRO A 5 -2.46 3.94 5.82
N ALA A 6 -1.34 3.59 6.45
CA ALA A 6 -1.29 3.25 7.86
C ALA A 6 -0.01 3.80 8.51
N LEU A 7 -0.15 4.29 9.74
CA LEU A 7 0.95 4.68 10.61
C LEU A 7 0.88 3.84 11.88
N ILE A 8 2.04 3.44 12.41
CA ILE A 8 2.17 2.61 13.60
C ILE A 8 3.01 3.36 14.63
N GLY A 9 2.65 3.27 15.90
CA GLY A 9 3.40 3.90 16.99
C GLY A 9 3.21 5.42 17.05
N VAL A 10 2.08 5.94 16.55
CA VAL A 10 1.75 7.36 16.64
C VAL A 10 1.31 7.68 18.08
N PRO A 11 1.99 8.57 18.80
CA PRO A 11 1.54 9.00 20.13
C PRO A 11 0.29 9.87 19.97
N LEU A 12 -0.86 9.36 20.43
CA LEU A 12 -2.14 10.04 20.35
C LEU A 12 -2.82 10.08 21.71
N GLU A 13 -3.34 11.24 22.07
CA GLU A 13 -4.23 11.40 23.22
C GLU A 13 -5.67 11.11 22.78
N LEU A 14 -6.01 9.83 22.64
CA LEU A 14 -7.29 9.36 22.07
C LEU A 14 -8.52 9.96 22.76
N ASP A 15 -8.46 10.19 24.06
CA ASP A 15 -9.56 10.77 24.84
C ASP A 15 -9.88 12.23 24.46
N LYS A 16 -8.94 12.92 23.81
CA LYS A 16 -9.12 14.29 23.31
C LYS A 16 -9.64 14.33 21.87
N ILE A 17 -9.73 13.19 21.19
CA ILE A 17 -10.19 13.11 19.81
C ILE A 17 -11.69 12.80 19.82
N HIS A 18 -12.48 13.70 19.25
CA HIS A 18 -13.92 13.51 19.17
C HIS A 18 -14.30 12.79 17.87
N ASN A 19 -15.38 12.01 17.92
CA ASN A 19 -15.95 11.40 16.73
C ASN A 19 -16.33 12.48 15.72
N GLY A 20 -15.92 12.32 14.47
CA GLY A 20 -16.15 13.29 13.41
C GLY A 20 -15.04 14.34 13.25
N THR A 21 -14.01 14.36 14.11
CA THR A 21 -12.83 15.21 13.88
C THR A 21 -12.14 14.80 12.58
N ARG A 22 -11.88 15.78 11.71
CA ARG A 22 -11.19 15.56 10.45
C ARG A 22 -9.72 15.26 10.72
N ALA A 23 -9.15 14.32 9.96
CA ALA A 23 -7.76 13.96 10.08
C ALA A 23 -7.16 13.58 8.72
N ILE A 24 -5.84 13.67 8.62
CA ILE A 24 -5.06 13.22 7.45
C ILE A 24 -4.00 12.24 7.95
N VAL A 25 -3.92 11.09 7.27
CA VAL A 25 -2.85 10.10 7.46
C VAL A 25 -1.90 10.20 6.27
N ASP A 26 -0.74 10.80 6.47
CA ASP A 26 0.31 10.85 5.47
C ASP A 26 1.33 9.73 5.70
N GLY A 27 1.20 8.66 4.90
CA GLY A 27 2.11 7.51 4.94
C GLY A 27 3.47 7.75 4.30
N ARG A 28 3.68 8.86 3.57
CA ARG A 28 4.96 9.20 2.93
C ARG A 28 5.86 9.97 3.89
N GLU A 29 5.31 11.01 4.50
CA GLU A 29 6.03 11.85 5.47
C GLU A 29 5.96 11.27 6.90
N ALA A 30 5.18 10.20 7.09
CA ALA A 30 4.91 9.58 8.38
C ALA A 30 4.27 10.54 9.40
N VAL A 31 3.35 11.40 8.93
CA VAL A 31 2.68 12.43 9.74
C VAL A 31 1.20 12.16 9.85
N PHE A 32 0.65 12.40 11.04
CA PHE A 32 -0.78 12.40 11.30
C PHE A 32 -1.23 13.82 11.66
N TYR A 33 -2.17 14.37 10.89
CA TYR A 33 -2.77 15.67 11.17
C TYR A 33 -4.14 15.48 11.79
N LEU A 34 -4.39 16.16 12.91
CA LEU A 34 -5.69 16.22 13.57
C LEU A 34 -6.24 17.64 13.42
N ASP A 35 -7.50 17.78 13.01
CA ASP A 35 -8.14 19.06 12.69
C ASP A 35 -7.27 19.92 11.74
N PRO A 36 -6.92 19.39 10.55
CA PRO A 36 -5.97 20.04 9.66
C PRO A 36 -6.52 21.36 9.09
N GLU A 37 -5.64 22.32 8.93
CA GLU A 37 -5.90 23.58 8.23
C GLU A 37 -6.19 23.33 6.74
N GLU A 38 -6.94 24.24 6.10
CA GLU A 38 -7.31 24.14 4.68
C GLU A 38 -6.10 23.99 3.74
N GLU A 39 -4.96 24.58 4.10
CA GLU A 39 -3.70 24.40 3.38
C GLU A 39 -3.22 22.95 3.39
N GLN A 40 -3.25 22.30 4.55
CA GLN A 40 -2.81 20.91 4.73
C GLN A 40 -3.74 19.95 4.00
N ILE A 41 -5.05 20.23 4.02
CA ILE A 41 -6.06 19.51 3.24
C ILE A 41 -5.75 19.60 1.74
N ARG A 42 -5.53 20.81 1.23
CA ARG A 42 -5.26 21.02 -0.20
C ARG A 42 -3.98 20.33 -0.64
N GLN A 43 -2.94 20.34 0.19
CA GLN A 43 -1.69 19.63 -0.07
C GLN A 43 -1.89 18.11 -0.10
N ALA A 44 -2.66 17.55 0.84
CA ALA A 44 -2.97 16.14 0.87
C ALA A 44 -3.79 15.70 -0.35
N GLU A 45 -4.78 16.48 -0.76
CA GLU A 45 -5.58 16.24 -1.97
C GLU A 45 -4.72 16.26 -3.24
N ALA A 46 -3.80 17.24 -3.36
CA ALA A 46 -2.85 17.30 -4.47
C ALA A 46 -1.93 16.06 -4.48
N ALA A 47 -1.43 15.65 -3.31
CA ALA A 47 -0.58 14.46 -3.18
C ALA A 47 -1.31 13.16 -3.56
N GLN A 48 -2.61 13.05 -3.24
CA GLN A 48 -3.48 11.95 -3.67
C GLN A 48 -3.66 11.94 -5.20
N GLN A 49 -3.89 13.10 -5.83
CA GLN A 49 -4.00 13.19 -7.28
C GLN A 49 -2.70 12.79 -7.98
N THR A 50 -1.56 13.25 -7.46
CA THR A 50 -0.24 12.84 -7.96
C THR A 50 -0.06 11.32 -7.83
N GLU A 51 -0.44 10.74 -6.69
CA GLU A 51 -0.37 9.30 -6.49
C GLU A 51 -1.23 8.53 -7.50
N GLN A 52 -2.46 8.97 -7.72
CA GLN A 52 -3.37 8.35 -8.66
C GLN A 52 -2.79 8.39 -10.08
N ARG A 53 -2.21 9.52 -10.48
CA ARG A 53 -1.52 9.64 -11.77
C ARG A 53 -0.33 8.68 -11.88
N LEU A 54 0.50 8.59 -10.84
CA LEU A 54 1.65 7.68 -10.82
C LEU A 54 1.20 6.22 -10.90
N ARG A 55 0.13 5.84 -10.19
CA ARG A 55 -0.47 4.49 -10.27
C ARG A 55 -0.95 4.16 -11.68
N SER A 56 -1.59 5.11 -12.37
CA SER A 56 -1.98 4.92 -13.78
C SER A 56 -0.78 4.72 -14.69
N LEU A 57 0.29 5.52 -14.54
CA LEU A 57 1.52 5.36 -15.32
C LEU A 57 2.21 4.01 -15.05
N LEU A 58 2.23 3.56 -13.79
CA LEU A 58 2.76 2.23 -13.43
C LEU A 58 1.94 1.11 -14.04
N ALA A 59 0.62 1.26 -14.17
CA ALA A 59 -0.22 0.26 -14.81
C ALA A 59 0.13 0.05 -16.29
N GLU A 60 0.68 1.06 -16.98
CA GLU A 60 1.14 0.95 -18.37
C GLU A 60 2.38 0.03 -18.54
N TYR A 61 3.04 -0.36 -17.45
CA TYR A 61 4.17 -1.29 -17.46
C TYR A 61 3.74 -2.75 -17.44
N LYS A 62 2.48 -3.06 -17.10
CA LYS A 62 1.96 -4.43 -17.17
C LYS A 62 2.08 -4.96 -18.61
N GLY A 63 2.55 -6.18 -18.76
CA GLY A 63 2.83 -6.86 -20.01
C GLY A 63 4.18 -6.51 -20.65
N ARG A 64 4.99 -5.61 -20.05
CA ARG A 64 6.33 -5.28 -20.54
C ARG A 64 7.38 -6.18 -19.89
N GLU A 65 8.47 -6.43 -20.61
CA GLU A 65 9.59 -7.19 -20.03
C GLU A 65 10.29 -6.43 -18.89
N SER A 66 10.60 -7.16 -17.82
CA SER A 66 11.39 -6.67 -16.70
C SER A 66 12.88 -6.64 -17.06
N VAL A 67 13.31 -5.55 -17.71
CA VAL A 67 14.71 -5.36 -18.15
C VAL A 67 15.30 -4.03 -17.68
N THR A 68 16.58 -4.03 -17.31
CA THR A 68 17.30 -2.79 -17.00
C THR A 68 17.57 -1.98 -18.28
N LYS A 69 17.92 -0.70 -18.13
CA LYS A 69 18.35 0.15 -19.27
C LYS A 69 19.55 -0.40 -20.04
N SER A 70 20.36 -1.26 -19.41
CA SER A 70 21.50 -1.94 -20.03
C SER A 70 21.15 -3.31 -20.65
N GLY A 71 19.88 -3.70 -20.64
CA GLY A 71 19.39 -4.95 -21.26
C GLY A 71 19.47 -6.20 -20.38
N ARG A 72 19.76 -6.06 -19.08
CA ARG A 72 19.77 -7.20 -18.16
C ARG A 72 18.34 -7.54 -17.74
N LYS A 73 17.90 -8.77 -18.01
CA LYS A 73 16.63 -9.29 -17.49
C LYS A 73 16.69 -9.48 -15.98
N VAL A 74 15.63 -9.09 -15.29
CA VAL A 74 15.41 -9.28 -13.86
C VAL A 74 14.02 -9.86 -13.67
N ASN A 75 13.86 -10.79 -12.74
CA ASN A 75 12.53 -11.34 -12.46
C ASN A 75 11.88 -10.56 -11.32
N VAL A 76 10.62 -10.17 -11.51
CA VAL A 76 9.81 -9.44 -10.53
C VAL A 76 8.73 -10.39 -10.01
N TYR A 77 8.92 -10.90 -8.81
CA TYR A 77 8.00 -11.83 -8.17
C TYR A 77 7.24 -11.19 -7.02
N ALA A 78 6.02 -11.68 -6.79
CA ALA A 78 5.18 -11.26 -5.68
C ALA A 78 5.44 -12.08 -4.41
N ASN A 79 5.19 -11.44 -3.27
CA ASN A 79 5.12 -12.09 -1.97
C ASN A 79 3.65 -12.25 -1.58
N ILE A 80 3.22 -13.46 -1.26
CA ILE A 80 1.84 -13.76 -0.87
C ILE A 80 1.77 -14.35 0.55
N GLY A 81 0.65 -14.12 1.24
CA GLY A 81 0.36 -14.73 2.55
C GLY A 81 -0.79 -15.73 2.49
N SER A 82 -1.58 -15.72 1.42
CA SER A 82 -2.75 -16.58 1.23
C SER A 82 -2.95 -16.90 -0.25
N VAL A 83 -3.70 -17.95 -0.54
CA VAL A 83 -4.08 -18.29 -1.93
C VAL A 83 -4.94 -17.19 -2.56
N SER A 84 -5.75 -16.48 -1.77
CA SER A 84 -6.54 -15.33 -2.24
C SER A 84 -5.69 -14.18 -2.78
N ASP A 85 -4.43 -14.06 -2.37
CA ASP A 85 -3.54 -13.00 -2.88
C ASP A 85 -3.15 -13.22 -4.35
N VAL A 86 -3.32 -14.43 -4.90
CA VAL A 86 -2.99 -14.75 -6.31
C VAL A 86 -3.75 -13.86 -7.29
N ALA A 87 -4.97 -13.44 -6.96
CA ALA A 87 -5.71 -12.49 -7.79
C ALA A 87 -4.93 -11.18 -7.98
N TYR A 88 -4.29 -10.67 -6.93
CA TYR A 88 -3.46 -9.47 -7.00
C TYR A 88 -2.14 -9.70 -7.74
N VAL A 89 -1.56 -10.91 -7.65
CA VAL A 89 -0.35 -11.30 -8.39
C VAL A 89 -0.60 -11.20 -9.90
N LEU A 90 -1.72 -11.76 -10.35
CA LEU A 90 -2.14 -11.72 -11.75
C LEU A 90 -2.54 -10.31 -12.17
N GLU A 91 -3.31 -9.60 -11.33
CA GLU A 91 -3.72 -8.22 -11.62
C GLU A 91 -2.51 -7.31 -11.81
N ASN A 92 -1.42 -7.50 -11.05
CA ASN A 92 -0.22 -6.67 -11.09
C ASN A 92 0.91 -7.22 -11.95
N ASP A 93 0.64 -8.26 -12.76
CA ASP A 93 1.57 -8.83 -13.74
C ASP A 93 2.92 -9.25 -13.14
N ALA A 94 2.89 -9.85 -11.94
CA ALA A 94 4.09 -10.43 -11.37
C ALA A 94 4.47 -11.72 -12.13
N GLU A 95 5.76 -11.92 -12.37
CA GLU A 95 6.29 -13.05 -13.16
C GLU A 95 6.32 -14.37 -12.37
N GLY A 96 5.79 -14.37 -11.15
CA GLY A 96 5.75 -15.52 -10.26
C GLY A 96 5.59 -15.15 -8.79
N ILE A 97 5.65 -16.17 -7.94
CA ILE A 97 5.65 -16.02 -6.48
C ILE A 97 7.07 -16.29 -5.98
N GLY A 98 7.68 -15.27 -5.38
CA GLY A 98 9.05 -15.35 -4.85
C GLY A 98 9.06 -15.79 -3.38
N LEU A 99 7.96 -15.51 -2.67
CA LEU A 99 7.76 -15.88 -1.28
C LEU A 99 6.29 -16.18 -1.02
N PHE A 100 6.00 -17.38 -0.51
CA PHE A 100 4.73 -17.69 0.10
C PHE A 100 4.92 -17.84 1.62
N ARG A 101 4.36 -16.89 2.38
CA ARG A 101 4.36 -16.89 3.84
C ARG A 101 3.26 -17.83 4.35
N SER A 102 3.63 -19.05 4.70
CA SER A 102 2.70 -20.10 5.12
C SER A 102 2.22 -19.95 6.57
N GLU A 103 2.83 -19.08 7.37
CA GLU A 103 2.47 -18.86 8.78
C GLU A 103 1.02 -18.40 8.94
N PHE A 104 0.51 -17.64 7.96
CA PHE A 104 -0.88 -17.17 7.95
C PHE A 104 -1.91 -18.27 7.70
N LEU A 105 -1.50 -19.46 7.24
CA LEU A 105 -2.40 -20.63 7.15
C LEU A 105 -2.73 -21.20 8.54
N TYR A 106 -1.85 -20.94 9.52
CA TYR A 106 -1.98 -21.43 10.89
C TYR A 106 -2.52 -20.36 11.84
N LEU A 107 -2.24 -19.08 11.57
CA LEU A 107 -2.77 -17.95 12.34
C LEU A 107 -4.24 -17.72 12.00
N GLY A 108 -5.14 -17.89 12.97
CA GLY A 108 -6.60 -17.72 12.79
C GLY A 108 -7.40 -19.01 12.75
N ARG A 109 -6.77 -20.16 13.02
CA ARG A 109 -7.46 -21.43 13.28
C ARG A 109 -7.67 -21.62 14.79
N ASP A 110 -8.89 -21.99 15.18
CA ASP A 110 -9.22 -22.33 16.58
C ASP A 110 -8.76 -23.76 16.97
N SER A 111 -8.28 -24.56 16.01
CA SER A 111 -7.68 -25.87 16.24
C SER A 111 -6.79 -26.30 15.07
N LEU A 112 -5.84 -27.21 15.34
CA LEU A 112 -4.92 -27.78 14.33
C LEU A 112 -5.64 -28.64 13.28
#